data_AF-A0A931K0X5-F1
#
_entry.id   AF-A0A931K0X5-F1
#
_cell.length_a   1.000
_cell.length_b   1.000
_cell.length_c   1.000
_cell.angle_alpha   90.00
_cell.angle_beta   90.00
_cell.angle_gamma   90.00
#
_symmetry.space_group_name_H-M   'P 1'
#
loop_
_entity.id
_entity.type
_entity.pdbx_description
1 polymer ?
#
loop_
_entity_poly.entity_id
_entity_poly.type
_entity_poly.pdbx_seq_one_letter_code
_entity_poly.pdbx_strand_id
1 'polypeptide(L)'
;MPRVLAHPVIRRLCCACPTADEMLLWEWLVEHLDPACFHVEATAMDEAGVTRETELLFVSELDARRFERWALARGFAVVDLPVARPGP
;
A
#
# COMPACT_ATOMS: atom_id res chain seq x y z
N MET A 1 -0.46 -18.11 7.26
CA MET A 1 -1.84 -17.87 7.72
C MET A 1 -2.27 -16.52 7.19
N PRO A 2 -3.37 -16.40 6.44
CA PRO A 2 -3.86 -15.09 6.03
C PRO A 2 -4.25 -14.32 7.30
N ARG A 3 -3.58 -13.18 7.55
CA ARG A 3 -3.96 -12.27 8.63
C ARG A 3 -5.31 -11.68 8.24
N VAL A 4 -6.38 -12.13 8.89
CA VAL A 4 -7.68 -11.48 8.79
C VAL A 4 -7.52 -10.09 9.37
N LEU A 5 -7.66 -9.06 8.54
CA LEU A 5 -7.72 -7.68 9.01
C LEU A 5 -8.87 -7.58 10.03
N ALA A 6 -8.58 -7.05 11.21
CA ALA A 6 -9.56 -6.93 12.30
C ALA A 6 -10.76 -6.04 11.94
N HIS A 7 -10.61 -5.24 10.87
CA HIS A 7 -11.58 -4.29 10.38
C HIS A 7 -11.73 -4.42 8.86
N PRO A 8 -12.90 -4.07 8.30
CA PRO A 8 -13.07 -4.08 6.86
C PRO A 8 -12.09 -3.12 6.20
N VAL A 9 -11.54 -3.54 5.05
CA VAL A 9 -10.75 -2.65 4.20
C VAL A 9 -11.63 -1.48 3.77
N ILE A 10 -11.15 -0.26 4.00
CA ILE A 10 -11.82 0.98 3.60
C ILE A 10 -11.24 1.50 2.29
N ARG A 11 -9.94 1.30 2.06
CA ARG A 11 -9.24 1.79 0.88
C ARG A 11 -8.16 0.81 0.41
N ARG A 12 -8.01 0.65 -0.90
CA ARG A 12 -6.98 -0.17 -1.53
C ARG A 12 -6.16 0.69 -2.47
N LEU A 13 -4.87 0.79 -2.23
CA LEU A 13 -3.96 1.59 -3.05
C LEU A 13 -2.90 0.69 -3.66
N CYS A 14 -2.64 0.83 -4.96
CA CYS A 14 -1.44 0.30 -5.58
C CYS A 14 -0.40 1.41 -5.67
N CYS A 15 0.77 1.19 -5.07
CA CYS A 15 1.90 2.10 -5.14
C CYS A 15 2.98 1.51 -6.03
N ALA A 16 3.38 2.24 -7.07
CA ALA A 16 4.51 1.92 -7.91
C ALA A 16 5.67 2.87 -7.59
N CYS A 17 6.79 2.30 -7.15
CA CYS A 17 8.01 3.03 -6.81
C CYS A 17 9.23 2.39 -7.49
N PRO A 18 10.34 3.12 -7.70
CA PRO A 18 11.58 2.52 -8.16
C PRO A 18 12.05 1.43 -7.20
N THR A 19 12.55 0.30 -7.69
CA THR A 19 13.10 -0.78 -6.84
C THR A 19 14.22 -0.29 -5.93
N ALA A 20 15.00 0.69 -6.37
CA ALA A 20 16.03 1.35 -5.55
C ALA A 20 15.46 2.08 -4.32
N ASP A 21 14.19 2.51 -4.37
CA ASP A 21 13.50 3.23 -3.30
C ASP A 21 12.56 2.32 -2.48
N GLU A 22 12.53 1.00 -2.75
CA GLU A 22 11.64 0.05 -2.06
C GLU A 22 11.82 0.09 -0.54
N MET A 23 13.06 0.23 -0.06
CA MET A 23 13.34 0.35 1.38
C MET A 23 12.70 1.59 2.02
N LEU A 24 12.65 2.72 1.30
CA LEU A 24 12.03 3.95 1.82
C LEU A 24 10.51 3.78 1.99
N LEU A 25 9.87 3.02 1.10
CA LEU A 25 8.46 2.65 1.26
C LEU A 25 8.23 1.83 2.52
N TRP A 26 9.07 0.82 2.75
CA TRP A 26 8.96 -0.03 3.94
C TRP A 26 9.22 0.73 5.23
N GLU A 27 10.29 1.52 5.28
CA GLU A 27 10.63 2.36 6.44
C GLU A 27 9.49 3.32 6.78
N TRP A 28 8.95 4.01 5.77
CA TRP A 28 7.85 4.94 6.02
C TRP A 28 6.61 4.26 6.59
N LEU A 29 6.21 3.11 6.02
CA LEU A 29 5.06 2.34 6.49
C LEU A 29 5.23 1.90 7.95
N VAL A 30 6.42 1.41 8.33
CA VAL A 30 6.71 0.94 9.69
C VAL A 30 6.79 2.09 10.69
N GLU A 31 7.37 3.22 10.31
CA GLU A 31 7.56 4.37 11.20
C GLU A 31 6.27 5.17 11.43
N HIS A 32 5.38 5.23 10.44
CA HIS A 32 4.26 6.17 10.45
C HIS A 32 2.89 5.51 10.63
N LEU A 33 2.77 4.20 10.40
CA LEU A 33 1.51 3.48 10.49
C LEU A 33 1.55 2.38 11.54
N ASP A 34 0.42 2.18 12.23
CA ASP A 34 0.22 0.98 13.03
C ASP A 34 0.10 -0.23 12.09
N PRO A 35 0.84 -1.33 12.30
CA PRO A 35 0.72 -2.56 11.51
C PRO A 35 -0.68 -3.18 11.51
N ALA A 36 -1.57 -2.79 12.43
CA ALA A 36 -2.99 -3.17 12.42
C ALA A 36 -3.85 -2.32 11.46
N CYS A 37 -3.34 -1.16 11.02
CA CYS A 37 -4.06 -0.21 10.17
C CYS A 37 -3.88 -0.45 8.67
N PHE A 38 -2.93 -1.32 8.27
CA PHE A 38 -2.71 -1.67 6.88
C PHE A 38 -2.28 -3.14 6.70
N HIS A 39 -2.45 -3.65 5.47
CA HIS A 39 -1.94 -4.95 5.04
C HIS A 39 -1.36 -4.85 3.63
N VAL A 40 -0.27 -5.56 3.38
CA VAL A 40 0.30 -5.73 2.04
C VAL A 40 -0.36 -6.95 1.42
N GLU A 41 -1.15 -6.74 0.37
CA GLU A 41 -1.87 -7.82 -0.32
C GLU A 41 -0.98 -8.52 -1.34
N ALA A 42 -0.30 -7.73 -2.18
CA ALA A 42 0.56 -8.24 -3.23
C ALA A 42 1.73 -7.29 -3.50
N THR A 43 2.84 -7.87 -3.96
CA THR A 43 4.02 -7.14 -4.39
C THR A 43 4.49 -7.75 -5.70
N ALA A 44 4.57 -6.94 -6.75
CA ALA A 44 4.99 -7.33 -8.08
C ALA A 44 6.14 -6.43 -8.56
N MET A 45 6.94 -6.94 -9.49
CA MET A 45 8.02 -6.20 -10.12
C MET A 45 7.74 -6.16 -11.62
N ASP A 46 8.05 -5.04 -12.26
CA ASP A 46 7.97 -4.94 -13.72
C ASP A 46 8.99 -5.87 -14.41
N GLU A 47 8.78 -6.12 -15.71
CA GLU A 47 9.66 -6.99 -16.50
C GLU A 47 11.11 -6.47 -16.55
N ALA A 48 11.29 -5.16 -16.39
CA ALA A 48 12.60 -4.51 -16.40
C ALA A 48 13.34 -4.60 -15.05
N GLY A 49 12.65 -4.96 -13.96
CA GLY A 49 13.22 -4.94 -12.60
C GLY A 49 13.44 -3.53 -12.02
N VAL A 50 12.87 -2.51 -12.63
CA VAL A 50 13.09 -1.09 -12.30
C VAL A 50 12.02 -0.56 -11.38
N THR A 51 10.80 -1.09 -11.49
CA THR A 51 9.64 -0.61 -10.72
C THR A 51 9.07 -1.74 -9.88
N ARG A 52 8.78 -1.40 -8.62
CA ARG A 52 8.06 -2.24 -7.68
C ARG A 52 6.64 -1.73 -7.49
N GLU A 53 5.67 -2.57 -7.78
CA GLU A 53 4.26 -2.35 -7.49
C GLU A 53 3.88 -3.06 -6.19
N THR A 54 3.25 -2.34 -5.27
CA THR A 54 2.82 -2.86 -3.97
C THR A 54 1.37 -2.47 -3.71
N GLU A 55 0.52 -3.47 -3.53
CA GLU A 55 -0.88 -3.30 -3.17
C GLU A 55 -1.04 -3.26 -1.65
N LEU A 56 -1.60 -2.16 -1.16
CA LEU A 56 -1.81 -1.86 0.24
C LEU A 56 -3.31 -1.74 0.53
N LEU A 57 -3.77 -2.52 1.50
CA LEU A 57 -5.12 -2.48 2.04
C LEU A 57 -5.11 -1.68 3.34
N PHE A 58 -5.89 -0.61 3.40
CA PHE A 58 -6.01 0.24 4.58
C PHE A 58 -7.36 0.04 5.26
N VAL A 59 -7.36 -0.02 6.58
CA VAL A 59 -8.58 -0.01 7.42
C VAL A 59 -8.85 1.37 8.03
N SER A 60 -8.04 2.37 7.67
CA SER A 60 -8.12 3.76 8.15
C SER A 60 -7.97 4.72 6.97
N GLU A 61 -9.02 5.52 6.70
CA GLU A 61 -8.99 6.53 5.64
C GLU A 61 -7.95 7.62 5.92
N LEU A 62 -7.71 7.94 7.19
CA LEU A 62 -6.69 8.92 7.57
C LEU A 62 -5.29 8.44 7.19
N ASP A 63 -4.99 7.18 7.44
CA ASP A 63 -3.67 6.59 7.17
C ASP A 63 -3.47 6.37 5.67
N ALA A 64 -4.51 5.94 4.95
CA ALA A 64 -4.49 5.87 3.49
C ALA A 64 -4.12 7.24 2.87
N ARG A 65 -4.76 8.33 3.34
CA ARG A 65 -4.45 9.69 2.87
C ARG A 65 -3.08 10.21 3.29
N ARG A 66 -2.54 9.74 4.42
CA ARG A 66 -1.18 10.09 4.85
C ARG A 66 -0.17 9.42 3.93
N PHE A 67 -0.35 8.13 3.66
CA PHE A 67 0.47 7.37 2.74
C PHE A 67 0.42 7.95 1.33
N GLU A 68 -0.78 8.15 0.78
CA GLU A 68 -0.99 8.70 -0.57
C GLU A 68 -0.26 10.04 -0.75
N ARG A 69 -0.41 10.97 0.20
CA ARG A 69 0.28 12.28 0.13
C ARG A 69 1.80 12.15 0.20
N TRP A 70 2.30 11.28 1.09
CA TRP A 70 3.74 11.07 1.21
C TRP A 70 4.33 10.45 -0.06
N ALA A 71 3.71 9.38 -0.57
CA ALA A 71 4.17 8.68 -1.76
C ALA A 71 4.18 9.60 -2.99
N LEU A 72 3.11 10.38 -3.19
CA LEU A 72 3.05 11.38 -4.26
C LEU A 72 4.11 12.47 -4.11
N ALA A 73 4.37 12.96 -2.89
CA ALA A 73 5.44 13.93 -2.63
C ALA A 73 6.84 13.37 -2.93
N ARG A 74 7.02 12.05 -2.84
CA ARG A 74 8.27 11.36 -3.20
C ARG A 74 8.42 11.15 -4.71
N GLY A 75 7.34 11.36 -5.48
CA GLY A 75 7.29 11.11 -6.92
C GLY A 75 6.89 9.68 -7.28
N PHE A 76 6.35 8.91 -6.33
CA PHE A 76 5.82 7.57 -6.61
C PHE A 76 4.46 7.69 -7.31
N ALA A 77 4.13 6.69 -8.12
CA ALA A 77 2.80 6.59 -8.70
C ALA A 77 1.88 5.85 -7.73
N VAL A 78 0.70 6.42 -7.46
CA VAL A 78 -0.31 5.81 -6.58
C VAL A 78 -1.63 5.75 -7.34
N VAL A 79 -2.24 4.57 -7.35
CA VAL A 79 -3.53 4.31 -8.00
C VAL A 79 -4.51 3.79 -6.96
N ASP A 80 -5.69 4.38 -6.91
CA ASP A 80 -6.80 3.87 -6.10
C ASP A 80 -7.46 2.69 -6.82
N LEU A 81 -7.48 1.53 -6.16
CA LEU A 81 -8.07 0.31 -6.68
C LEU A 81 -9.43 0.04 -6.04
N PRO A 82 -10.36 -0.61 -6.75
CA PRO A 82 -11.61 -1.00 -6.15
C PRO A 82 -11.37 -1.95 -4.96
N VAL A 83 -11.97 -1.61 -3.82
CA VAL A 83 -12.04 -2.51 -2.67
C VAL A 83 -12.98 -3.65 -3.05
N ALA A 84 -12.45 -4.87 -3.11
CA ALA A 84 -13.25 -6.04 -3.38
C ALA A 84 -14.35 -6.14 -2.31
N ARG A 85 -15.61 -6.11 -2.72
CA ARG A 85 -16.69 -6.50 -1.81
C ARG A 85 -16.50 -7.99 -1.52
N PRO A 86 -16.62 -8.44 -0.27
CA PRO A 86 -16.75 -9.88 -0.03
C PRO A 86 -17.91 -10.37 -0.90
N GLY A 87 -17.65 -11.41 -1.69
CA GLY A 87 -18.68 -12.03 -2.53
C GLY A 87 -19.90 -12.45 -1.68
N PRO A 88 -21.09 -12.52 -2.30
CA PRO A 88 -22.31 -12.94 -1.59
C PRO A 88 -22.16 -14.31 -0.93
#